data_AF-A0A7X5VMW8-F1
#
_entry.id   AF-A0A7X5VMW8-F1
#
_cell.length_a   1.000
_cell.length_b   1.000
_cell.length_c   1.000
_cell.angle_alpha   90.00
_cell.angle_beta   90.00
_cell.angle_gamma   90.00
#
_symmetry.space_group_name_H-M   'P 1'
#
loop_
_entity.id
_entity.type
_entity.pdbx_description
1 polymer ?
#
loop_
_entity_poly.entity_id
_entity_poly.type
_entity_poly.pdbx_seq_one_letter_code
_entity_poly.pdbx_strand_id
1 'polypeptide(L)' 'MYEPDRVEIVTGVNLPMLVKFTNLRGDAQGPRALAERLADRGRQAIHVASGMLDKTPGSPQDPA' A
#
# COMPACT_ATOMS: atom_id res chain seq x y z
N MET A 1 -13.59 23.63 -12.71
CA MET A 1 -14.35 23.29 -11.49
C MET A 1 -14.03 21.84 -11.17
N TYR A 2 -13.72 21.49 -9.92
CA TYR A 2 -13.51 20.09 -9.52
C TYR A 2 -14.86 19.38 -9.42
N GLU A 3 -14.99 18.24 -10.09
CA GLU A 3 -16.17 17.36 -10.02
C GLU A 3 -15.84 16.20 -9.07
N PRO A 4 -16.40 16.19 -7.84
CA PRO A 4 -16.18 15.11 -6.89
C PRO A 4 -16.57 13.76 -7.49
N ASP A 5 -15.85 12.69 -7.14
CA ASP A 5 -16.10 11.32 -7.62
C ASP A 5 -15.90 11.11 -9.14
N ARG A 6 -15.46 12.13 -9.89
CA ARG A 6 -15.10 11.99 -11.31
C ARG A 6 -13.59 11.88 -11.52
N VAL A 7 -12.81 12.65 -10.77
CA VAL A 7 -11.34 12.67 -10.83
C VAL A 7 -10.81 12.76 -9.42
N GLU A 8 -9.82 11.94 -9.08
CA GLU A 8 -9.11 12.02 -7.81
C GLU A 8 -7.59 12.05 -8.06
N ILE A 9 -6.85 12.76 -7.21
CA ILE A 9 -5.40 12.91 -7.33
C ILE A 9 -4.75 12.22 -6.14
N VAL A 10 -3.87 11.26 -6.42
CA VAL A 10 -3.05 10.59 -5.41
C VAL A 10 -1.59 10.94 -5.67
N THR A 11 -0.92 11.55 -4.69
CA THR A 11 0.49 11.92 -4.75
C THR A 11 1.35 10.96 -3.93
N GLY A 12 2.67 11.02 -4.09
CA GLY A 12 3.59 10.14 -3.36
C GLY A 12 3.41 8.66 -3.70
N VAL A 13 2.96 8.36 -4.91
CA VAL A 13 2.73 6.99 -5.36
C VAL A 13 3.99 6.16 -5.25
N ASN A 14 3.83 4.92 -4.78
CA ASN A 14 4.90 3.94 -4.71
C ASN A 14 4.51 2.67 -5.49
N LEU A 15 5.47 1.76 -5.63
CA LEU A 15 5.27 0.54 -6.42
C LEU A 15 4.11 -0.33 -5.90
N PRO A 16 3.97 -0.61 -4.59
CA PRO A 16 2.84 -1.38 -4.07
C PRO A 16 1.45 -0.80 -4.40
N MET A 17 1.33 0.53 -4.50
CA MET A 17 0.10 1.17 -4.95
C MET A 17 -0.19 0.86 -6.41
N LEU A 18 0.81 0.90 -7.30
CA LEU A 18 0.64 0.59 -8.73
C LEU A 18 0.21 -0.88 -8.94
N VAL A 19 0.82 -1.81 -8.20
CA VAL A 19 0.45 -3.24 -8.22
C VAL A 19 -0.97 -3.45 -7.68
N LYS A 20 -1.36 -2.74 -6.62
CA LYS A 20 -2.73 -2.83 -6.10
C LYS A 20 -3.75 -2.24 -7.09
N PHE A 21 -3.41 -1.14 -7.76
CA PHE A 21 -4.26 -0.48 -8.75
C PHE A 21 -4.56 -1.38 -9.96
N THR A 22 -3.57 -2.12 -10.47
CA THR A 22 -3.80 -3.09 -11.57
C THR A 22 -4.80 -4.17 -11.19
N ASN A 23 -4.81 -4.59 -9.92
CA ASN A 23 -5.74 -5.60 -9.43
C ASN A 23 -7.14 -5.04 -9.15
N LEU A 24 -7.24 -3.76 -8.78
CA LEU A 24 -8.51 -3.08 -8.51
C LEU A 24 -9.20 -2.54 -9.79
N ARG A 25 -8.48 -2.45 -10.91
CA ARG A 25 -9.01 -1.91 -12.17
C ARG A 25 -10.21 -2.68 -12.74
N GLY A 26 -10.42 -3.93 -12.32
CA GLY A 26 -11.57 -4.75 -12.69
C GLY A 26 -12.78 -4.60 -11.75
N ASP A 27 -12.62 -3.96 -10.59
CA ASP A 27 -13.72 -3.72 -9.67
C ASP A 27 -14.48 -2.45 -10.08
N ALA A 28 -15.81 -2.50 -10.10
CA ALA A 28 -16.70 -1.38 -10.43
C ALA A 28 -16.78 -0.31 -9.32
N GLN A 29 -15.63 0.14 -8.81
CA GLN A 29 -15.53 1.14 -7.75
C GLN A 29 -15.28 2.53 -8.33
N GLY A 30 -15.92 3.55 -7.76
CA GLY A 30 -15.71 4.95 -8.13
C GLY A 30 -14.29 5.44 -7.81
N PRO A 31 -13.81 6.52 -8.46
CA PRO A 31 -12.49 7.12 -8.26
C PRO A 31 -12.11 7.39 -6.79
N ARG A 32 -13.05 7.87 -5.97
CA ARG A 32 -12.81 8.12 -4.53
C ARG A 32 -12.46 6.85 -3.76
N ALA A 33 -13.29 5.82 -3.88
CA ALA A 33 -13.05 4.54 -3.20
C ALA A 33 -11.71 3.92 -3.63
N LEU A 34 -11.32 4.10 -4.89
CA LEU A 34 -10.04 3.65 -5.40
C LEU A 34 -8.87 4.45 -4.82
N ALA A 35 -8.97 5.79 -4.77
CA ALA A 35 -7.96 6.68 -4.20
C ALA A 35 -7.72 6.41 -2.72
N GLU A 36 -8.79 6.23 -1.93
CA GLU A 36 -8.71 5.88 -0.50
C GLU A 36 -7.97 4.56 -0.27
N ARG A 37 -8.35 3.51 -1.01
CA ARG A 37 -7.71 2.19 -0.92
C ARG A 37 -6.23 2.23 -1.32
N LEU A 38 -5.87 3.03 -2.31
CA LEU A 38 -4.49 3.21 -2.73
C LEU A 38 -3.68 3.94 -1.65
N ALA A 39 -4.21 5.03 -1.09
CA ALA A 39 -3.56 5.79 -0.04
C ALA A 39 -3.33 4.93 1.22
N ASP A 40 -4.33 4.15 1.62
CA ASP A 40 -4.22 3.19 2.73
C ASP A 40 -3.11 2.17 2.50
N ARG A 41 -3.09 1.56 1.31
CA ARG A 41 -2.06 0.58 0.95
C ARG A 41 -0.67 1.21 0.96
N GLY A 42 -0.55 2.43 0.44
CA GLY A 42 0.70 3.18 0.37
C GLY A 42 1.30 3.46 1.75
N ARG A 43 0.46 3.88 2.71
CA ARG A 43 0.88 4.12 4.11
C ARG A 43 1.45 2.87 4.78
N GLN A 44 0.90 1.69 4.45
CA GLN A 44 1.30 0.40 5.01
C GLN A 44 2.32 -0.35 4.14
N ALA A 45 2.94 0.30 3.16
CA ALA A 45 3.80 -0.39 2.19
C ALA A 45 5.29 -0.33 2.51
N ILE A 46 5.69 0.52 3.46
CA ILE A 46 7.09 0.79 3.75
C ILE A 46 7.47 0.08 5.03
N HIS A 47 8.34 -0.91 4.90
CA HIS A 47 8.85 -1.68 6.02
C HIS A 47 10.35 -1.91 5.86
N VAL A 48 11.05 -1.98 6.99
CA VAL A 48 12.44 -2.42 7.01
C VAL A 48 12.43 -3.95 7.09
N ALA A 49 13.13 -4.60 6.15
CA ALA A 49 13.14 -6.05 6.04
C ALA A 49 13.66 -6.74 7.31
N SER A 50 14.72 -6.22 7.94
CA SER A 50 15.25 -6.75 9.20
C SER A 50 14.17 -6.81 10.29
N GLY A 51 13.38 -5.74 10.45
CA GLY A 51 12.28 -5.69 11.42
C GLY A 51 11.14 -6.70 11.17
N MET A 52 11.09 -7.32 9.98
CA MET A 52 10.21 -8.47 9.69
C MET A 52 10.90 -9.80 9.94
N LEU A 53 12.17 -9.94 9.56
CA LEU A 53 12.95 -11.17 9.67
C LEU A 53 13.28 -11.52 11.14
N ASP A 54 13.55 -10.51 11.98
CA ASP A 54 13.87 -10.67 13.41
C ASP A 54 12.68 -11.17 14.25
N LYS A 55 11.47 -11.17 13.68
CA LYS A 55 10.25 -11.68 14.33
C LYS A 55 10.01 -13.17 14.08
N THR A 56 10.91 -13.85 13.37
CA THR A 56 10.82 -15.28 13.12
C THR A 56 11.29 -16.05 14.35
N PRO A 57 10.46 -16.92 14.97
CA PRO A 57 10.92 -17.81 16.03
C PRO A 57 11.90 -18.82 15.41
N GLY A 58 13.19 -18.73 15.73
CA GLY A 58 14.19 -19.69 15.24
C GLY A 58 15.62 -19.17 15.06
N SER A 59 15.91 -17.90 15.31
CA SER A 59 17.30 -17.40 15.29
C SER A 59 18.07 -17.94 16.50
N PRO A 60 19.26 -18.57 16.34
CA PRO A 60 20.12 -18.90 17.47
C PRO A 60 20.44 -17.61 18.23
N GLN A 61 20.06 -17.55 19.51
CA GLN A 61 20.56 -16.49 20.39
C GLN A 61 22.05 -16.75 20.58
N ASP A 62 22.88 -15.82 20.11
CA ASP A 62 24.32 -15.83 20.42
C ASP A 62 24.51 -15.77 21.95
N PRO A 63 25.29 -16.68 22.54
CA PRO A 63 25.55 -16.64 23.97
C PRO A 63 26.48 -15.46 24.28
N ALA A 64 26.09 -14.72 25.32
CA ALA A 64 26.91 -13.69 25.96
C ALA A 64 28.22 -14.24 26.53
#